data_AF-A0A7H8IVM0-F1
#
_entry.id   AF-A0A7H8IVM0-F1
#
_cell.length_a   1.000
_cell.length_b   1.000
_cell.length_c   1.000
_cell.angle_alpha   90.00
_cell.angle_beta   90.00
_cell.angle_gamma   90.00
#
_symmetry.space_group_name_H-M   'P 1'
#
loop_
_entity.id
_entity.type
_entity.pdbx_description
1 polymer ?
#
loop_
_entity_poly.entity_id
_entity_poly.type
_entity_poly.pdbx_seq_one_letter_code
_entity_poly.pdbx_strand_id
1 'polypeptide(L)'
;MSAHVPTFEEFVRPLLATAGAPDYETTPLSRLTAGDFAVLAWLDDLGVDLPADVEAELVARWDTATPRDVYEMVFSTTPGAACS
;
A
#
# COMPACT_ATOMS: atom_id res chain seq x y z
N MET A 1 2.54 22.54 -1.20
CA MET A 1 3.73 21.67 -1.34
C MET A 1 3.27 20.51 -2.18
N SER A 2 3.83 20.28 -3.38
CA SER A 2 3.47 19.10 -4.16
C SER A 2 3.92 17.89 -3.37
N ALA A 3 2.97 17.11 -2.85
CA ALA A 3 3.27 15.84 -2.20
C ALA A 3 3.95 14.97 -3.26
N HIS A 4 5.21 14.61 -3.01
CA HIS A 4 5.90 13.67 -3.88
C HIS A 4 5.20 12.32 -3.75
N VAL A 5 4.58 11.86 -4.83
CA VAL A 5 4.05 10.50 -4.91
C VAL A 5 5.25 9.58 -5.09
N PRO A 6 5.53 8.67 -4.13
CA PRO A 6 6.64 7.74 -4.26
C PRO A 6 6.37 6.79 -5.42
N THR A 7 7.41 6.27 -6.07
CA THR A 7 7.27 5.15 -7.01
C THR A 7 6.87 3.87 -6.27
N PHE A 8 6.36 2.86 -6.99
CA PHE A 8 6.02 1.57 -6.38
C PHE A 8 7.24 0.90 -5.71
N GLU A 9 8.43 1.02 -6.32
CA GLU A 9 9.67 0.50 -5.75
C GLU A 9 10.04 1.19 -4.44
N GLU A 10 9.89 2.51 -4.37
CA GLU A 10 10.11 3.28 -3.14
C GLU A 10 9.08 2.93 -2.06
N PHE A 11 7.83 2.67 -2.47
CA PHE A 11 6.73 2.29 -1.60
C PHE A 11 6.94 0.93 -0.92
N VAL A 12 7.38 -0.11 -1.65
CA VAL A 12 7.61 -1.46 -1.08
C VAL A 12 8.99 -1.63 -0.43
N ARG A 13 9.87 -0.64 -0.54
CA ARG A 13 11.25 -0.71 -0.04
C ARG A 13 11.35 -1.11 1.44
N PRO A 14 10.50 -0.63 2.36
CA PRO A 14 10.56 -1.06 3.76
C PRO A 14 10.28 -2.56 3.94
N LEU A 15 9.37 -3.14 3.16
CA LEU A 15 9.03 -4.57 3.21
C LEU A 15 10.20 -5.46 2.76
N LEU A 16 10.99 -5.00 1.78
CA LEU A 16 12.17 -5.69 1.26
C LEU A 16 13.26 -5.92 2.32
N ALA A 17 13.41 -4.98 3.25
CA ALA A 17 14.44 -5.05 4.29
C ALA A 17 14.18 -6.20 5.29
N THR A 18 12.91 -6.61 5.44
CA THR A 18 12.47 -7.57 6.45
C THR A 18 12.42 -9.03 5.96
N ALA A 19 12.12 -9.29 4.69
CA ALA A 19 11.72 -10.66 4.32
C ALA A 19 12.05 -11.11 2.87
N GLY A 20 12.91 -10.37 2.15
CA GLY A 20 13.13 -10.57 0.72
C GLY A 20 11.97 -10.02 -0.13
N ALA A 21 12.07 -10.12 -1.46
CA ALA A 21 11.05 -9.63 -2.38
C ALA A 21 10.06 -10.74 -2.76
N PRO A 22 8.89 -10.87 -2.12
CA PRO A 22 7.81 -11.65 -2.71
C PRO A 22 7.30 -10.99 -3.99
N ASP A 23 6.50 -11.72 -4.76
CA ASP A 23 5.78 -11.16 -5.90
C ASP A 23 4.68 -10.23 -5.38
N TYR A 24 5.00 -8.94 -5.24
CA TYR A 24 4.12 -7.92 -4.71
C TYR A 24 2.93 -7.56 -5.63
N GLU A 25 2.87 -8.13 -6.83
CA GLU A 25 1.73 -8.00 -7.73
C GLU A 25 0.69 -9.10 -7.53
N THR A 26 1.08 -10.23 -6.93
CA THR A 26 0.19 -11.40 -6.80
C THR A 26 0.05 -11.91 -5.37
N THR A 27 0.94 -11.51 -4.46
CA THR A 27 0.93 -11.95 -3.07
C THR A 27 0.01 -11.05 -2.23
N PRO A 28 -1.05 -11.61 -1.60
CA PRO A 28 -1.90 -10.84 -0.71
C PRO A 28 -1.17 -10.37 0.55
N LEU A 29 -1.62 -9.25 1.15
CA LEU A 29 -1.04 -8.67 2.37
C LEU A 29 -0.94 -9.70 3.51
N SER A 30 -2.00 -10.47 3.76
CA SER A 30 -2.02 -11.50 4.82
C SER A 30 -1.07 -12.69 4.60
N ARG A 31 -0.48 -12.79 3.41
CA ARG A 31 0.48 -13.85 3.04
C ARG A 31 1.90 -13.35 2.90
N LEU A 32 2.16 -12.07 3.15
CA LEU A 32 3.51 -11.53 3.14
C LEU A 32 4.33 -12.17 4.26
N THR A 33 5.58 -12.52 3.93
CA THR A 33 6.54 -13.09 4.87
C THR A 33 6.93 -12.14 5.99
N ALA A 34 6.70 -10.84 5.81
CA ALA A 34 6.88 -9.82 6.85
C ALA A 34 5.89 -9.99 8.03
N GLY A 35 4.75 -10.63 7.81
CA GLY A 35 3.68 -10.79 8.79
C GLY A 35 2.85 -9.51 9.02
N ASP A 36 1.65 -9.67 9.57
CA ASP A 36 0.65 -8.59 9.66
C ASP A 36 1.16 -7.35 10.41
N PHE A 37 1.89 -7.55 11.51
CA PHE A 37 2.40 -6.43 12.31
C PHE A 37 3.40 -5.56 11.53
N ALA A 38 4.28 -6.17 10.73
CA ALA A 38 5.24 -5.42 9.94
C ALA A 38 4.56 -4.69 8.77
N VAL A 39 3.51 -5.28 8.18
CA VAL A 39 2.71 -4.64 7.14
C VAL A 39 1.95 -3.43 7.71
N LEU A 40 1.36 -3.55 8.90
CA LEU A 40 0.69 -2.42 9.56
C LEU A 40 1.67 -1.31 9.95
N ALA A 41 2.83 -1.65 10.51
CA ALA A 41 3.87 -0.67 10.82
C ALA A 41 4.40 0.03 9.55
N TRP A 42 4.52 -0.70 8.44
CA TRP A 42 4.86 -0.13 7.14
C TRP A 42 3.80 0.87 6.65
N LEU A 43 2.51 0.54 6.78
CA LEU A 43 1.42 1.46 6.41
C LEU A 43 1.42 2.73 7.26
N ASP A 44 1.68 2.61 8.56
CA ASP A 44 1.79 3.74 9.50
C ASP A 44 3.01 4.64 9.15
N ASP A 45 4.15 4.04 8.83
CA ASP A 45 5.39 4.74 8.44
C ASP A 45 5.24 5.56 7.14
N LEU A 46 4.27 5.23 6.28
CA LEU A 46 3.98 6.06 5.09
C LEU A 46 3.49 7.46 5.47
N GLY A 47 3.07 7.68 6.73
CA GLY A 47 2.63 8.98 7.23
C GLY A 47 1.41 9.52 6.47
N VAL A 48 0.64 8.63 5.85
CA VAL A 48 -0.61 8.97 5.16
C VAL A 48 -1.72 8.80 6.17
N ASP A 49 -2.31 9.90 6.63
CA ASP A 49 -3.63 9.85 7.23
C ASP A 49 -4.59 9.37 6.13
N LEU A 50 -4.79 8.06 6.05
CA LEU A 50 -5.67 7.46 5.08
C LEU A 50 -7.11 7.88 5.41
N PRO A 51 -7.90 8.29 4.41
CA PRO A 51 -9.33 8.47 4.60
C PRO A 51 -9.97 7.21 5.19
N ALA A 52 -10.93 7.37 6.09
CA ALA A 52 -11.56 6.23 6.79
C ALA A 52 -12.19 5.20 5.84
N ASP A 53 -12.63 5.62 4.65
CA ASP A 53 -13.11 4.74 3.59
C ASP A 53 -12.00 3.88 2.97
N VAL A 54 -10.80 4.45 2.78
CA VAL A 54 -9.62 3.71 2.31
C VAL A 54 -9.15 2.71 3.38
N GLU A 55 -9.12 3.11 4.65
CA GLU A 55 -8.79 2.20 5.76
C GLU A 55 -9.79 1.04 5.85
N ALA A 56 -11.09 1.33 5.76
CA ALA A 56 -12.13 0.32 5.80
C ALA A 56 -12.02 -0.64 4.60
N GLU A 57 -11.70 -0.14 3.41
CA GLU A 57 -11.48 -0.97 2.23
C GLU A 57 -10.23 -1.86 2.36
N LEU A 58 -9.13 -1.33 2.91
CA LEU A 58 -7.91 -2.11 3.19
C LEU A 58 -8.19 -3.26 4.16
N VAL A 59 -8.94 -3.00 5.24
CA VAL A 59 -9.33 -4.04 6.19
C VAL A 59 -10.24 -5.08 5.54
N ALA A 60 -11.22 -4.64 4.74
CA ALA A 60 -12.14 -5.55 4.04
C ALA A 60 -11.43 -6.46 3.02
N ARG A 61 -10.32 -5.99 2.44
CA ARG A 61 -9.56 -6.69 1.42
C ARG A 61 -8.24 -7.27 1.94
N TRP A 62 -8.00 -7.31 3.25
CA TRP A 62 -6.71 -7.73 3.84
C TRP A 62 -6.18 -9.05 3.28
N ASP A 63 -7.07 -10.02 3.05
CA ASP A 63 -6.70 -11.36 2.58
C ASP A 63 -6.53 -11.49 1.05
N THR A 64 -6.86 -10.45 0.30
CA THR A 64 -6.89 -10.50 -1.18
C THR A 64 -6.15 -9.34 -1.85
N ALA A 65 -6.05 -8.19 -1.20
CA ALA A 65 -5.30 -7.05 -1.69
C ALA A 65 -3.81 -7.36 -1.70
N THR A 66 -3.15 -6.94 -2.77
CA THR A 66 -1.71 -6.98 -2.94
C THR A 66 -1.11 -5.62 -2.59
N PRO A 67 0.20 -5.51 -2.31
CA PRO A 67 0.86 -4.21 -2.16
C PRO A 67 0.66 -3.30 -3.38
N ARG A 68 0.54 -3.87 -4.59
CA ARG A 68 0.20 -3.09 -5.79
C ARG A 68 -1.19 -2.46 -5.70
N ASP A 69 -2.19 -3.22 -5.25
CA ASP A 69 -3.54 -2.68 -5.04
C ASP A 69 -3.55 -1.56 -4.00
N VAL A 70 -2.78 -1.70 -2.91
CA VAL A 70 -2.64 -0.66 -1.88
C VAL A 70 -2.00 0.59 -2.48
N TYR A 71 -0.92 0.46 -3.24
CA TYR A 71 -0.26 1.58 -3.89
C TYR A 71 -1.23 2.36 -4.80
N GLU A 72 -2.02 1.63 -5.60
CA GLU A 72 -3.02 2.25 -6.46
C GLU A 72 -4.16 2.88 -5.65
N MET A 73 -4.64 2.23 -4.59
CA MET A 73 -5.70 2.77 -3.74
C MET A 73 -5.27 4.07 -3.05
N VAL A 74 -4.04 4.12 -2.55
CA VAL A 74 -3.49 5.26 -1.79
C VAL A 74 -3.06 6.40 -2.70
N PHE A 75 -2.48 6.11 -3.88
CA PHE A 75 -1.84 7.13 -4.72
C PHE A 75 -2.49 7.35 -6.11
N SER A 76 -3.37 6.46 -6.59
CA SER A 76 -4.11 6.69 -7.86
C SER A 76 -5.31 7.61 -7.72
N THR A 77 -5.74 7.91 -6.49
CA THR A 77 -6.76 8.92 -6.16
C THR A 77 -6.22 10.36 -6.23
N THR A 78 -5.45 10.68 -7.28
CA THR A 78 -5.30 12.08 -7.70
C THR A 78 -6.54 12.45 -8.52
N PRO A 79 -7.44 13.33 -8.04
CA PRO A 79 -8.56 13.80 -8.85
C PRO A 79 -8.00 14.75 -9.92
N GLY A 80 -7.76 14.22 -11.12
CA GLY A 80 -7.23 15.00 -12.24
C GLY A 80 -7.62 14.50 -13.64
N ALA A 81 -8.45 13.46 -13.77
CA ALA A 81 -8.80 12.90 -15.09
C ALA A 81 -10.25 12.38 -15.19
N ALA A 82 -11.20 13.07 -14.56
CA ALA A 82 -12.63 12.83 -14.77
C ALA A 82 -13.39 14.15 -14.98
N CYS A 83 -13.00 14.90 -16.00
CA CYS A 83 -13.81 15.91 -16.69
C CYS A 83 -13.23 16.08 -18.10
N SER A 84 -13.76 15.35 -19.07
CA SER A 84 -13.79 15.70 -20.50
C SER A 84 -14.93 14.95 -21.16
#